data_AF-A0AA92UYS8-F1
#
_entry.id   AF-A0AA92UYS8-F1
#
_cell.length_a   1.000
_cell.length_b   1.000
_cell.length_c   1.000
_cell.angle_alpha   90.00
_cell.angle_beta   90.00
_cell.angle_gamma   90.00
#
_symmetry.space_group_name_H-M   'P 1'
#
loop_
_entity.id
_entity.type
_entity.pdbx_description
1 polymer ?
#
loop_
_entity_poly.entity_id
_entity_poly.type
_entity_poly.pdbx_seq_one_letter_code
_entity_poly.pdbx_strand_id
1 'polypeptide(L)'
;MFKEIDLQHHAVVVVGFNRLLSITRLLKSLSSAYYDEEVALVISIDKSDDQDVYSFVDNFQWKHGNKYVIIQEKRRGLKEHIYRCGDLSKFFKSVTILEDDMSVSPYFFSYVKNAVEVYGDDENVAGISLYKNEFNGFNSLPLYFLNNGYDVFAYQSTSTWGETFTYSMWNKFRTWLSDWDEDFSKVDTYCAIKSWNKAWSKYYEAYIILTNKYFIYPYLSVSTNNNDAGTHVKTLDINNSYQVEMLYGSRVYQMPKFDKLLRYDTYAQFEGLKDICGMNDIAIDLYGNRENIVQRYLLSIRHLNFKIIKHYGIRLRPIELNVLLDIPGNGIYLYDTQNIEHNHFVENAQTLQEDYYLRDFSPRLLLSKTKRNIIKHIKQWLRKF
;
A
#
# COMPACT_ATOMS: atom_id res chain seq x y z
N MET A 1 -19.40 -24.16 -9.51
CA MET A 1 -19.91 -23.00 -10.28
C MET A 1 -20.54 -22.06 -9.26
N PHE A 2 -20.27 -20.76 -9.33
CA PHE A 2 -20.85 -19.76 -8.41
C PHE A 2 -22.36 -19.69 -8.61
N LYS A 3 -23.11 -19.36 -7.55
CA LYS A 3 -24.57 -19.29 -7.57
C LYS A 3 -25.01 -17.86 -7.88
N GLU A 4 -26.20 -17.69 -8.45
CA GLU A 4 -26.73 -16.34 -8.74
C GLU A 4 -26.87 -15.48 -7.49
N ILE A 5 -27.23 -16.08 -6.35
CA ILE A 5 -27.31 -15.41 -5.04
C ILE A 5 -25.97 -14.82 -4.59
N ASP A 6 -24.84 -15.34 -5.08
CA ASP A 6 -23.52 -14.86 -4.68
C ASP A 6 -23.27 -13.41 -5.15
N LEU A 7 -23.97 -12.94 -6.20
CA LEU A 7 -23.90 -11.54 -6.67
C LEU A 7 -24.29 -10.51 -5.60
N GLN A 8 -25.06 -10.93 -4.58
CA GLN A 8 -25.49 -10.07 -3.48
C GLN A 8 -24.55 -10.15 -2.27
N HIS A 9 -23.62 -11.10 -2.25
CA HIS A 9 -22.72 -11.34 -1.12
C HIS A 9 -21.30 -10.87 -1.41
N HIS A 10 -20.62 -10.42 -0.35
CA HIS A 10 -19.18 -10.22 -0.39
C HIS A 10 -18.46 -11.58 -0.39
N ALA A 11 -17.31 -11.64 -1.04
CA ALA A 11 -16.44 -12.81 -1.05
C ALA A 11 -15.04 -12.48 -0.54
N VAL A 12 -14.47 -13.41 0.22
CA VAL A 12 -13.04 -13.44 0.53
C VAL A 12 -12.38 -14.44 -0.39
N VAL A 13 -11.37 -14.00 -1.14
CA VAL A 13 -10.58 -14.81 -2.05
C VAL A 13 -9.19 -15.00 -1.47
N VAL A 14 -8.90 -16.21 -0.99
CA VAL A 14 -7.58 -16.60 -0.50
C VAL A 14 -6.73 -17.11 -1.66
N VAL A 15 -5.55 -16.53 -1.84
CA VAL A 15 -4.60 -16.85 -2.90
C VAL A 15 -3.41 -17.59 -2.30
N GLY A 16 -3.14 -18.82 -2.75
CA GLY A 16 -2.04 -19.64 -2.20
C GLY A 16 -1.28 -20.42 -3.26
N PHE A 17 -0.17 -21.04 -2.85
CA PHE A 17 0.67 -21.89 -3.71
C PHE A 17 1.07 -23.21 -3.02
N ASN A 18 2.09 -23.19 -2.15
CA ASN A 18 2.63 -24.39 -1.50
C ASN A 18 3.10 -24.15 -0.05
N ARG A 19 2.47 -23.19 0.64
CA ARG A 19 2.81 -22.83 2.02
C ARG A 19 1.71 -23.21 2.99
N LEU A 20 1.63 -24.49 3.35
CA LEU A 20 0.58 -25.02 4.23
C LEU A 20 0.45 -24.26 5.57
N LEU A 21 1.57 -23.92 6.21
CA LEU A 21 1.54 -23.17 7.48
C LEU A 21 0.97 -21.74 7.30
N SER A 22 1.36 -21.06 6.23
CA SER A 22 0.91 -19.70 5.93
C SER A 22 -0.59 -19.67 5.67
N ILE A 23 -1.07 -20.51 4.74
CA ILE A 23 -2.51 -20.56 4.42
C ILE A 23 -3.36 -21.01 5.62
N THR A 24 -2.83 -21.92 6.45
CA THR A 24 -3.50 -22.32 7.70
C THR A 24 -3.67 -21.13 8.65
N ARG A 25 -2.63 -20.30 8.80
CA ARG A 25 -2.69 -19.11 9.66
C ARG A 25 -3.71 -18.10 9.15
N LEU A 26 -3.70 -17.80 7.84
CA LEU A 26 -4.67 -16.90 7.23
C LEU A 26 -6.11 -17.42 7.43
N LEU A 27 -6.38 -18.67 7.06
CA LEU A 27 -7.70 -19.27 7.18
C LEU A 27 -8.18 -19.34 8.63
N LYS A 28 -7.28 -19.55 9.60
CA LYS A 28 -7.61 -19.48 11.03
C LYS A 28 -8.03 -18.06 11.45
N SER A 29 -7.32 -17.03 10.97
CA SER A 29 -7.69 -15.63 11.25
C SER A 29 -9.05 -15.26 10.65
N LEU A 30 -9.33 -15.73 9.42
CA LEU A 30 -10.64 -15.56 8.77
C LEU A 30 -11.76 -16.27 9.52
N SER A 31 -11.58 -17.53 9.91
CA SER A 31 -12.60 -18.28 10.67
C SER A 31 -12.93 -17.64 12.03
N SER A 32 -11.98 -16.90 12.61
CA SER A 32 -12.13 -16.25 13.92
C SER A 32 -12.67 -14.82 13.82
N ALA A 33 -12.89 -14.30 12.60
CA ALA A 33 -13.42 -12.96 12.40
C ALA A 33 -14.94 -12.90 12.61
N TYR A 34 -15.44 -11.69 12.84
CA TYR A 34 -16.84 -11.38 13.03
C TYR A 34 -17.49 -11.05 11.68
N TYR A 35 -18.57 -11.76 11.38
CA TYR A 35 -19.40 -11.58 10.20
C TYR A 35 -20.84 -11.35 10.66
N ASP A 36 -21.47 -10.27 10.21
CA ASP A 36 -22.86 -9.94 10.49
C ASP A 36 -23.81 -10.40 9.37
N GLU A 37 -23.28 -11.03 8.31
CA GLU A 37 -23.99 -11.63 7.19
C GLU A 37 -23.19 -12.80 6.60
N GLU A 38 -23.78 -13.56 5.67
CA GLU A 38 -23.07 -14.63 4.97
C GLU A 38 -22.00 -14.07 4.02
N VAL A 39 -20.82 -14.66 4.06
CA VAL A 39 -19.66 -14.32 3.24
C VAL A 39 -19.13 -15.55 2.55
N ALA A 40 -18.99 -15.49 1.22
CA ALA A 40 -18.40 -16.58 0.47
C ALA A 40 -16.88 -16.63 0.68
N LEU A 41 -16.33 -17.84 0.83
CA LEU A 41 -14.89 -18.08 0.84
C LEU A 41 -14.49 -18.81 -0.43
N VAL A 42 -13.64 -18.18 -1.24
CA VAL A 42 -12.99 -18.80 -2.40
C VAL A 42 -11.52 -19.04 -2.04
N ILE A 43 -11.08 -20.30 -2.05
CA ILE A 43 -9.68 -20.65 -1.87
C ILE A 43 -9.10 -21.01 -3.23
N SER A 44 -8.25 -20.16 -3.79
CA SER A 44 -7.60 -20.38 -5.08
C SER A 44 -6.12 -20.70 -4.92
N ILE A 45 -5.71 -21.89 -5.37
CA ILE A 45 -4.34 -22.40 -5.24
C ILE A 45 -3.69 -22.50 -6.64
N ASP A 46 -2.56 -21.84 -6.86
CA ASP A 46 -1.77 -22.03 -8.08
C ASP A 46 -1.16 -23.43 -8.08
N LYS A 47 -0.97 -24.02 -9.26
CA LYS A 47 -0.53 -25.42 -9.41
C LYS A 47 0.86 -25.64 -8.80
N SER A 48 0.93 -26.36 -7.68
CA SER A 48 2.17 -26.69 -6.95
C SER A 48 2.48 -28.18 -6.82
N ASP A 49 1.48 -29.04 -7.08
CA ASP A 49 1.51 -30.50 -6.85
C ASP A 49 1.65 -30.91 -5.37
N ASP A 50 1.43 -29.96 -4.46
CA ASP A 50 1.42 -30.18 -3.03
C ASP A 50 0.07 -30.76 -2.56
N GLN A 51 0.03 -32.08 -2.38
CA GLN A 51 -1.19 -32.80 -1.96
C GLN A 51 -1.62 -32.46 -0.54
N ASP A 52 -0.71 -32.03 0.33
CA ASP A 52 -1.04 -31.66 1.71
C ASP A 52 -1.82 -30.35 1.71
N VAL A 53 -1.39 -29.37 0.90
CA VAL A 53 -2.13 -28.11 0.71
C VAL A 53 -3.50 -28.38 0.08
N TYR A 54 -3.57 -29.19 -0.98
CA TYR A 54 -4.84 -29.50 -1.66
C TYR A 54 -5.83 -30.19 -0.72
N SER A 55 -5.38 -31.24 -0.03
CA SER A 55 -6.20 -31.96 0.94
C SER A 55 -6.66 -31.06 2.08
N PHE A 56 -5.80 -30.16 2.55
CA PHE A 56 -6.15 -29.22 3.61
C PHE A 56 -7.26 -28.25 3.18
N VAL A 57 -7.14 -27.61 2.02
CA VAL A 57 -8.14 -26.61 1.56
C VAL A 57 -9.48 -27.25 1.20
N ASP A 58 -9.46 -28.47 0.65
CA ASP A 58 -10.67 -29.24 0.34
C ASP A 58 -11.43 -29.61 1.62
N ASN A 59 -10.71 -30.00 2.68
CA ASN A 59 -11.32 -30.40 3.95
C ASN A 59 -11.62 -29.23 4.91
N PHE A 60 -11.10 -28.04 4.63
CA PHE A 60 -11.30 -26.86 5.48
C PHE A 60 -12.80 -26.53 5.65
N GLN A 61 -13.26 -26.32 6.88
CA GLN A 61 -14.67 -26.04 7.17
C GLN A 61 -14.91 -24.54 7.30
N TRP A 62 -15.73 -23.99 6.38
CA TRP A 62 -16.16 -22.60 6.42
C TRP A 62 -17.57 -22.50 7.02
N LYS A 63 -17.71 -21.73 8.11
CA LYS A 63 -18.96 -21.63 8.87
C LYS A 63 -19.76 -20.35 8.58
N HIS A 64 -19.20 -19.44 7.78
CA HIS A 64 -19.75 -18.11 7.58
C HIS A 64 -20.38 -17.92 6.19
N GLY A 65 -20.57 -18.99 5.40
CA GLY A 65 -21.21 -18.94 4.07
C GLY A 65 -20.79 -20.08 3.15
N ASN A 66 -20.94 -19.89 1.82
CA ASN A 66 -20.50 -20.86 0.82
C ASN A 66 -18.96 -20.95 0.76
N LYS A 67 -18.42 -22.17 0.59
CA LYS A 67 -16.99 -22.40 0.31
C LYS A 67 -16.78 -22.90 -1.12
N TYR A 68 -15.81 -22.34 -1.81
CA TYR A 68 -15.36 -22.75 -3.14
C TYR A 68 -13.85 -23.00 -3.12
N VAL A 69 -13.40 -24.10 -3.72
CA VAL A 69 -11.97 -24.40 -3.89
C VAL A 69 -11.66 -24.43 -5.38
N ILE A 70 -10.59 -23.72 -5.78
CA ILE A 70 -10.13 -23.63 -7.17
C ILE A 70 -8.63 -23.95 -7.19
N ILE A 71 -8.28 -25.17 -7.56
CA ILE A 71 -6.89 -25.58 -7.80
C ILE A 71 -6.60 -25.41 -9.29
N GLN A 72 -5.61 -24.59 -9.64
CA GLN A 72 -5.25 -24.35 -11.04
C GLN A 72 -4.66 -25.62 -11.67
N GLU A 73 -5.03 -25.92 -12.91
CA GLU A 73 -4.50 -27.10 -13.64
C GLU A 73 -3.04 -26.95 -14.06
N LYS A 74 -2.60 -25.71 -14.32
CA LYS A 74 -1.23 -25.37 -14.72
C LYS A 74 -0.72 -24.18 -13.93
N ARG A 75 0.60 -24.13 -13.73
CA ARG A 75 1.26 -23.05 -13.00
C ARG A 75 1.13 -21.73 -13.78
N ARG A 76 0.45 -20.76 -13.18
CA ARG A 76 0.19 -19.44 -13.79
C ARG A 76 1.18 -18.38 -13.35
N GLY A 77 1.73 -18.53 -12.15
CA GLY A 77 2.50 -17.49 -11.49
C GLY A 77 1.61 -16.37 -10.94
N LEU A 78 2.18 -15.60 -10.01
CA LEU A 78 1.43 -14.66 -9.17
C LEU A 78 0.58 -13.66 -9.98
N LYS A 79 1.15 -13.03 -11.01
CA LYS A 79 0.45 -11.99 -11.79
C LYS A 79 -0.87 -12.49 -12.40
N GLU A 80 -0.80 -13.56 -13.18
CA GLU A 80 -1.97 -14.15 -13.83
C GLU A 80 -2.95 -14.76 -12.82
N HIS A 81 -2.44 -15.29 -11.71
CA HIS A 81 -3.28 -15.84 -10.65
C HIS A 81 -4.10 -14.76 -9.95
N ILE A 82 -3.49 -13.64 -9.56
CA ILE A 82 -4.20 -12.48 -9.00
C ILE A 82 -5.20 -11.93 -10.00
N TYR A 83 -4.84 -11.82 -11.28
CA TYR A 83 -5.76 -11.35 -12.31
C TYR A 83 -7.04 -12.19 -12.40
N ARG A 84 -6.90 -13.51 -12.34
CA ARG A 84 -8.04 -14.44 -12.29
C ARG A 84 -8.85 -14.32 -11.01
N CYS A 85 -8.20 -14.06 -9.88
CA CYS A 85 -8.89 -13.82 -8.61
C CYS A 85 -9.70 -12.53 -8.64
N GLY A 86 -9.16 -11.45 -9.22
CA GLY A 86 -9.91 -10.22 -9.47
C GLY A 86 -11.08 -10.41 -10.44
N ASP A 87 -10.92 -11.28 -11.46
CA ASP A 87 -12.01 -11.60 -12.40
C ASP A 87 -13.22 -12.29 -11.74
N LEU A 88 -13.05 -12.79 -10.51
CA LEU A 88 -14.17 -13.32 -9.72
C LEU A 88 -15.12 -12.22 -9.27
N SER A 89 -14.71 -10.95 -9.27
CA SER A 89 -15.56 -9.80 -8.92
C SER A 89 -16.88 -9.75 -9.68
N LYS A 90 -16.95 -10.33 -10.89
CA LYS A 90 -18.20 -10.43 -11.67
C LYS A 90 -19.26 -11.37 -11.10
N PHE A 91 -18.92 -12.17 -10.08
CA PHE A 91 -19.80 -13.16 -9.46
C PHE A 91 -20.22 -12.79 -8.03
N PHE A 92 -19.73 -11.66 -7.49
CA PHE A 92 -19.92 -11.27 -6.10
C PHE A 92 -20.18 -9.77 -5.98
N LYS A 93 -20.77 -9.31 -4.87
CA LYS A 93 -20.92 -7.86 -4.56
C LYS A 93 -19.55 -7.17 -4.52
N SER A 94 -18.58 -7.83 -3.88
CA SER A 94 -17.16 -7.49 -3.97
C SER A 94 -16.28 -8.71 -3.68
N VAL A 95 -15.02 -8.63 -4.09
CA VAL A 95 -13.99 -9.64 -3.75
C VAL A 95 -12.88 -8.99 -2.93
N THR A 96 -12.62 -9.53 -1.74
CA THR A 96 -11.46 -9.20 -0.90
C THR A 96 -10.38 -10.24 -1.15
N ILE A 97 -9.27 -9.86 -1.79
CA ILE A 97 -8.17 -10.76 -2.12
C ILE A 97 -7.13 -10.71 -1.00
N LEU A 98 -6.70 -11.90 -0.54
CA LEU A 98 -5.72 -12.07 0.53
C LEU A 98 -4.71 -13.17 0.14
N GLU A 99 -3.42 -12.84 0.14
CA GLU A 99 -2.34 -13.82 -0.06
C GLU A 99 -2.11 -14.67 1.20
N ASP A 100 -1.65 -15.91 1.01
CA ASP A 100 -1.46 -16.90 2.08
C ASP A 100 -0.53 -16.46 3.23
N ASP A 101 0.35 -15.48 3.03
CA ASP A 101 1.22 -14.93 4.08
C ASP A 101 0.61 -13.78 4.90
N MET A 102 -0.70 -13.55 4.77
CA MET A 102 -1.40 -12.51 5.51
C MET A 102 -2.12 -13.00 6.76
N SER A 103 -2.51 -12.05 7.61
CA SER A 103 -3.46 -12.23 8.71
C SER A 103 -4.44 -11.06 8.70
N VAL A 104 -5.69 -11.29 9.11
CA VAL A 104 -6.70 -10.23 9.24
C VAL A 104 -7.06 -9.95 10.69
N SER A 105 -7.50 -8.72 10.96
CA SER A 105 -8.22 -8.36 12.17
C SER A 105 -9.54 -9.14 12.27
N PRO A 106 -10.00 -9.53 13.48
CA PRO A 106 -11.36 -10.06 13.65
C PRO A 106 -12.47 -9.11 13.18
N TYR A 107 -12.19 -7.82 13.01
CA TYR A 107 -13.16 -6.79 12.61
C TYR A 107 -13.05 -6.38 11.13
N PHE A 108 -12.16 -7.02 10.35
CA PHE A 108 -11.87 -6.59 8.97
C PHE A 108 -13.12 -6.55 8.08
N PHE A 109 -14.06 -7.47 8.28
CA PHE A 109 -15.23 -7.56 7.42
C PHE A 109 -16.16 -6.35 7.57
N SER A 110 -16.32 -5.85 8.81
CA SER A 110 -17.09 -4.62 9.06
C SER A 110 -16.51 -3.41 8.31
N TYR A 111 -15.18 -3.31 8.23
CA TYR A 111 -14.51 -2.29 7.42
C TYR A 111 -14.81 -2.47 5.92
N VAL A 112 -14.61 -3.69 5.39
CA VAL A 112 -14.84 -4.00 3.97
C VAL A 112 -16.27 -3.64 3.56
N LYS A 113 -17.27 -4.07 4.33
CA LYS A 113 -18.69 -3.80 4.07
C LYS A 113 -18.98 -2.31 4.01
N ASN A 114 -18.54 -1.54 5.02
CA ASN A 114 -18.75 -0.08 5.04
C ASN A 114 -18.03 0.63 3.90
N ALA A 115 -16.78 0.26 3.61
CA ALA A 115 -16.01 0.88 2.54
C ALA A 115 -16.59 0.58 1.15
N VAL A 116 -17.03 -0.67 0.90
CA VAL A 116 -17.68 -1.02 -0.37
C VAL A 116 -19.01 -0.28 -0.53
N GLU A 117 -19.79 -0.12 0.54
CA GLU A 117 -21.05 0.60 0.48
C GLU A 117 -20.87 2.09 0.12
N VAL A 118 -19.81 2.73 0.63
CA VAL A 118 -19.56 4.16 0.37
C VAL A 118 -18.85 4.39 -0.96
N TYR A 119 -17.89 3.53 -1.32
CA TYR A 119 -16.94 3.80 -2.42
C TYR A 119 -17.05 2.82 -3.60
N GLY A 120 -17.86 1.76 -3.49
CA GLY A 120 -17.93 0.66 -4.46
C GLY A 120 -18.25 1.07 -5.90
N ASP A 121 -19.01 2.17 -6.04
CA ASP A 121 -19.46 2.73 -7.30
C ASP A 121 -18.87 4.12 -7.62
N ASP A 122 -17.94 4.63 -6.78
CA ASP A 122 -17.32 5.94 -7.01
C ASP A 122 -16.32 5.87 -8.17
N GLU A 123 -16.51 6.71 -9.19
CA GLU A 123 -15.68 6.74 -10.40
C GLU A 123 -14.21 7.10 -10.14
N ASN A 124 -13.89 7.76 -9.03
CA ASN A 124 -12.52 8.12 -8.66
C ASN A 124 -11.79 7.00 -7.91
N VAL A 125 -12.50 5.96 -7.49
CA VAL A 125 -11.97 4.87 -6.67
C VAL A 125 -11.70 3.66 -7.55
N ALA A 126 -10.46 3.17 -7.50
CA ALA A 126 -10.01 1.97 -8.21
C ALA A 126 -9.93 0.74 -7.30
N GLY A 127 -9.91 0.91 -5.98
CA GLY A 127 -9.86 -0.21 -5.05
C GLY A 127 -9.94 0.25 -3.60
N ILE A 128 -10.12 -0.70 -2.69
CA ILE A 128 -10.13 -0.46 -1.25
C ILE A 128 -9.02 -1.31 -0.63
N SER A 129 -8.13 -0.68 0.12
CA SER A 129 -7.07 -1.37 0.85
C SER A 129 -7.53 -1.77 2.24
N LEU A 130 -7.01 -2.90 2.75
CA LEU A 130 -7.10 -3.31 4.15
C LEU A 130 -5.81 -2.99 4.92
N TYR A 131 -4.74 -2.58 4.22
CA TYR A 131 -3.40 -2.40 4.75
C TYR A 131 -2.86 -1.02 4.43
N LYS A 132 -2.36 -0.32 5.44
CA LYS A 132 -1.64 0.95 5.26
C LYS A 132 -0.17 0.77 5.59
N ASN A 133 0.70 1.08 4.62
CA ASN A 133 2.14 1.13 4.83
C ASN A 133 2.49 2.14 5.93
N GLU A 134 3.22 1.70 6.94
CA GLU A 134 3.78 2.59 7.99
C GLU A 134 5.20 3.08 7.64
N PHE A 135 5.70 2.67 6.49
CA PHE A 135 7.05 2.93 6.03
C PHE A 135 7.12 3.01 4.51
N ASN A 136 7.93 3.94 4.01
CA ASN A 136 8.18 4.13 2.60
C ASN A 136 9.30 3.17 2.15
N GLY A 137 8.93 2.18 1.34
CA GLY A 137 9.85 1.17 0.83
C GLY A 137 10.97 1.69 -0.09
N PHE A 138 10.91 2.95 -0.53
CA PHE A 138 11.85 3.56 -1.48
C PHE A 138 12.93 4.43 -0.83
N ASN A 139 12.67 5.04 0.33
CA ASN A 139 13.68 5.82 1.07
C ASN A 139 13.93 5.33 2.50
N SER A 140 13.21 4.31 2.92
CA SER A 140 13.32 3.73 4.25
C SER A 140 12.97 4.66 5.42
N LEU A 141 12.01 5.56 5.22
CA LEU A 141 11.50 6.45 6.27
C LEU A 141 10.07 6.05 6.69
N PRO A 142 9.69 6.26 7.97
CA PRO A 142 8.30 6.12 8.40
C PRO A 142 7.35 6.98 7.56
N LEU A 143 6.19 6.43 7.22
CA LEU A 143 5.11 7.17 6.57
C LEU A 143 4.08 7.62 7.61
N TYR A 144 3.77 8.91 7.59
CA TYR A 144 2.70 9.47 8.37
C TYR A 144 1.74 10.21 7.45
N PHE A 145 0.46 9.90 7.55
CA PHE A 145 -0.60 10.57 6.81
C PHE A 145 -1.33 11.51 7.76
N LEU A 146 -1.69 12.70 7.27
CA LEU A 146 -2.53 13.66 7.97
C LEU A 146 -3.86 12.99 8.26
N ASN A 147 -4.30 13.05 9.52
CA ASN A 147 -5.56 12.47 9.97
C ASN A 147 -6.53 13.62 10.26
N ASN A 148 -7.63 13.68 9.51
CA ASN A 148 -8.68 14.69 9.63
C ASN A 148 -9.91 14.21 10.41
N GLY A 149 -9.80 13.11 11.16
CA GLY A 149 -10.87 12.54 11.97
C GLY A 149 -11.69 11.45 11.26
N TYR A 150 -11.56 11.31 9.94
CA TYR A 150 -12.17 10.19 9.21
C TYR A 150 -11.36 8.91 9.35
N ASP A 151 -11.98 7.79 8.95
CA ASP A 151 -11.36 6.47 9.09
C ASP A 151 -10.54 6.05 7.88
N VAL A 152 -10.66 6.80 6.78
CA VAL A 152 -10.02 6.52 5.51
C VAL A 152 -9.50 7.78 4.84
N PHE A 153 -8.57 7.59 3.90
CA PHE A 153 -8.04 8.61 2.99
C PHE A 153 -7.82 8.00 1.60
N ALA A 154 -7.65 8.86 0.61
CA ALA A 154 -7.39 8.44 -0.77
C ALA A 154 -5.88 8.49 -1.05
N TYR A 155 -5.34 7.40 -1.60
CA TYR A 155 -3.92 7.30 -1.94
C TYR A 155 -3.77 6.68 -3.33
N GLN A 156 -3.05 7.37 -4.20
CA GLN A 156 -2.72 6.89 -5.55
C GLN A 156 -1.56 5.90 -5.49
N SER A 157 -1.78 4.81 -4.75
CA SER A 157 -0.87 3.67 -4.71
C SER A 157 -1.67 2.37 -4.61
N THR A 158 -1.19 1.33 -5.28
CA THR A 158 -1.83 0.03 -5.32
C THR A 158 -1.54 -0.73 -4.04
N SER A 159 -2.59 -1.21 -3.37
CA SER A 159 -2.43 -2.14 -2.25
C SER A 159 -2.22 -3.57 -2.74
N THR A 160 -1.30 -4.29 -2.11
CA THR A 160 -1.00 -5.71 -2.41
C THR A 160 -1.04 -6.61 -1.18
N TRP A 161 -1.50 -6.09 -0.05
CA TRP A 161 -1.61 -6.84 1.20
C TRP A 161 -3.01 -6.67 1.77
N GLY A 162 -4.00 -7.00 0.94
CA GLY A 162 -5.41 -6.93 1.28
C GLY A 162 -6.06 -5.86 0.45
N GLU A 163 -6.70 -6.29 -0.62
CA GLU A 163 -7.33 -5.42 -1.60
C GLU A 163 -8.75 -5.91 -1.87
N THR A 164 -9.69 -4.98 -1.91
CA THR A 164 -11.09 -5.24 -2.23
C THR A 164 -11.47 -4.53 -3.51
N PHE A 165 -12.12 -5.26 -4.41
CA PHE A 165 -12.63 -4.75 -5.67
C PHE A 165 -14.12 -5.08 -5.84
N THR A 166 -14.90 -4.11 -6.31
CA THR A 166 -16.17 -4.37 -6.97
C THR A 166 -15.93 -4.78 -8.43
N TYR A 167 -16.95 -5.31 -9.10
CA TYR A 167 -16.86 -5.60 -10.53
C TYR A 167 -16.54 -4.34 -11.34
N SER A 168 -17.15 -3.20 -11.00
CA SER A 168 -16.91 -1.91 -11.66
C SER A 168 -15.43 -1.51 -11.60
N MET A 169 -14.82 -1.55 -10.41
CA MET A 169 -13.40 -1.24 -10.19
C MET A 169 -12.49 -2.16 -11.02
N TRP A 170 -12.69 -3.47 -10.89
CA TRP A 170 -11.80 -4.44 -11.52
C TRP A 170 -11.95 -4.46 -13.04
N ASN A 171 -13.18 -4.42 -13.57
CA ASN A 171 -13.42 -4.46 -15.00
C ASN A 171 -12.82 -3.25 -15.72
N LYS A 172 -12.90 -2.05 -15.13
CA LYS A 172 -12.28 -0.84 -15.70
C LYS A 172 -10.76 -0.98 -15.82
N PHE A 173 -10.10 -1.54 -14.81
CA PHE A 173 -8.67 -1.88 -14.91
C PHE A 173 -8.41 -2.88 -16.03
N ARG A 174 -9.20 -3.97 -16.13
CA ARG A 174 -9.00 -5.00 -17.15
C ARG A 174 -9.20 -4.49 -18.57
N THR A 175 -10.20 -3.63 -18.80
CA THR A 175 -10.41 -2.96 -20.09
C THR A 175 -9.28 -1.99 -20.40
N TRP A 176 -8.86 -1.16 -19.44
CA TRP A 176 -7.73 -0.26 -19.65
C TRP A 176 -6.44 -1.03 -19.99
N LEU A 177 -6.18 -2.12 -19.27
CA LEU A 177 -4.98 -2.94 -19.46
C LEU A 177 -4.95 -3.61 -20.84
N SER A 178 -6.09 -3.98 -21.43
CA SER A 178 -6.12 -4.58 -22.78
C SER A 178 -5.76 -3.59 -23.89
N ASP A 179 -6.00 -2.30 -23.64
CA ASP A 179 -5.82 -1.23 -24.63
C ASP A 179 -4.49 -0.48 -24.45
N TRP A 180 -3.83 -0.67 -23.30
CA TRP A 180 -2.60 0.04 -22.96
C TRP A 180 -1.37 -0.55 -23.66
N ASP A 181 -0.48 0.34 -24.13
CA ASP A 181 0.75 0.02 -24.86
C ASP A 181 1.93 -0.39 -23.95
N GLU A 182 1.69 -0.50 -22.64
CA GLU A 182 2.71 -0.73 -21.60
C GLU A 182 3.84 0.32 -21.59
N ASP A 183 3.58 1.54 -22.07
CA ASP A 183 4.56 2.63 -22.07
C ASP A 183 4.72 3.29 -20.69
N PHE A 184 5.61 2.72 -19.87
CA PHE A 184 5.96 3.24 -18.54
C PHE A 184 6.74 4.57 -18.56
N SER A 185 7.15 5.10 -19.71
CA SER A 185 7.81 6.41 -19.78
C SER A 185 6.84 7.54 -19.39
N LYS A 186 5.53 7.34 -19.61
CA LYS A 186 4.46 8.28 -19.30
C LYS A 186 3.99 8.24 -17.84
N VAL A 187 4.42 7.25 -17.06
CA VAL A 187 3.95 7.04 -15.68
C VAL A 187 4.87 7.78 -14.70
N ASP A 188 4.34 8.77 -13.99
CA ASP A 188 5.06 9.47 -12.92
C ASP A 188 5.07 8.64 -11.64
N THR A 189 6.06 7.75 -11.49
CA THR A 189 6.27 6.91 -10.30
C THR A 189 7.75 6.52 -10.16
N TYR A 190 8.11 5.84 -9.08
CA TYR A 190 9.47 5.36 -8.81
C TYR A 190 9.99 4.42 -9.92
N CYS A 191 11.22 4.64 -10.38
CA CYS A 191 11.90 3.79 -11.36
C CYS A 191 11.98 2.33 -10.89
N ALA A 192 12.09 2.11 -9.57
CA ALA A 192 12.04 0.79 -8.97
C ALA A 192 10.75 0.02 -9.35
N ILE A 193 9.58 0.66 -9.28
CA ILE A 193 8.29 0.05 -9.66
C ILE A 193 8.28 -0.29 -11.16
N LYS A 194 8.76 0.63 -12.01
CA LYS A 194 8.85 0.43 -13.46
C LYS A 194 9.67 -0.81 -13.82
N SER A 195 10.72 -1.09 -13.03
CA SER A 195 11.62 -2.24 -13.22
C SER A 195 11.06 -3.61 -12.81
N TRP A 196 9.92 -3.67 -12.12
CA TRP A 196 9.36 -4.95 -11.67
C TRP A 196 8.88 -5.79 -12.88
N ASN A 197 9.26 -7.06 -12.95
CA ASN A 197 8.90 -7.91 -14.10
C ASN A 197 7.67 -8.80 -13.84
N LYS A 198 7.45 -9.19 -12.57
CA LYS A 198 6.44 -10.18 -12.19
C LYS A 198 5.32 -9.62 -11.29
N ALA A 199 5.45 -8.39 -10.84
CA ALA A 199 4.45 -7.75 -10.00
C ALA A 199 3.25 -7.34 -10.86
N TRP A 200 2.05 -7.77 -10.50
CA TRP A 200 0.82 -7.27 -11.13
C TRP A 200 0.57 -5.81 -10.74
N SER A 201 0.99 -5.44 -9.52
CA SER A 201 0.77 -4.13 -8.94
C SER A 201 1.40 -2.99 -9.71
N LYS A 202 2.51 -3.19 -10.45
CA LYS A 202 3.06 -2.11 -11.31
C LYS A 202 2.11 -1.69 -12.43
N TYR A 203 1.33 -2.64 -12.97
CA TYR A 203 0.39 -2.36 -14.07
C TYR A 203 -0.84 -1.66 -13.51
N TYR A 204 -1.26 -2.06 -12.31
CA TYR A 204 -2.34 -1.38 -11.59
C TYR A 204 -1.91 0.03 -11.13
N GLU A 205 -0.67 0.20 -10.70
CA GLU A 205 -0.09 1.51 -10.35
C GLU A 205 -0.12 2.45 -11.56
N ALA A 206 0.29 1.95 -12.74
CA ALA A 206 0.20 2.71 -13.98
C ALA A 206 -1.25 3.09 -14.31
N TYR A 207 -2.20 2.17 -14.15
CA TYR A 207 -3.63 2.45 -14.35
C TYR A 207 -4.12 3.59 -13.47
N ILE A 208 -3.89 3.53 -12.15
CA ILE A 208 -4.42 4.54 -11.22
C ILE A 208 -3.76 5.90 -11.43
N ILE A 209 -2.47 5.95 -11.77
CA ILE A 209 -1.76 7.21 -12.06
C ILE A 209 -2.27 7.81 -13.37
N LEU A 210 -2.29 7.04 -14.47
CA LEU A 210 -2.65 7.55 -15.79
C LEU A 210 -4.14 7.88 -15.93
N THR A 211 -5.00 7.31 -15.08
CA THR A 211 -6.43 7.61 -15.06
C THR A 211 -6.87 8.49 -13.89
N ASN A 212 -5.92 9.00 -13.10
CA ASN A 212 -6.14 9.85 -11.92
C ASN A 212 -7.15 9.26 -10.93
N LYS A 213 -6.98 7.97 -10.62
CA LYS A 213 -7.79 7.23 -9.64
C LYS A 213 -6.99 6.94 -8.37
N TYR A 214 -7.70 6.52 -7.34
CA TYR A 214 -7.14 6.29 -6.02
C TYR A 214 -7.63 4.98 -5.43
N PHE A 215 -6.81 4.40 -4.55
CA PHE A 215 -7.29 3.44 -3.58
C PHE A 215 -7.78 4.17 -2.33
N ILE A 216 -8.79 3.61 -1.67
CA ILE A 216 -9.20 4.03 -0.33
C ILE A 216 -8.40 3.24 0.70
N TYR A 217 -7.61 3.95 1.49
CA TYR A 217 -6.78 3.36 2.54
C TYR A 217 -7.35 3.66 3.92
N PRO A 218 -7.29 2.70 4.86
CA PRO A 218 -7.66 2.94 6.24
C PRO A 218 -6.53 3.64 6.99
N TYR A 219 -6.87 4.48 7.97
CA TYR A 219 -5.85 4.98 8.90
C TYR A 219 -5.33 3.89 9.86
N LEU A 220 -6.17 2.93 10.25
CA LEU A 220 -5.80 1.74 11.01
C LEU A 220 -6.02 0.51 10.15
N SER A 221 -4.95 -0.24 9.86
CA SER A 221 -5.03 -1.44 9.03
C SER A 221 -5.99 -2.48 9.64
N VAL A 222 -6.62 -3.27 8.79
CA VAL A 222 -7.42 -4.43 9.17
C VAL A 222 -6.84 -5.75 8.61
N SER A 223 -5.69 -5.67 7.95
CA SER A 223 -4.82 -6.79 7.61
C SER A 223 -3.35 -6.47 7.94
N THR A 224 -2.53 -7.51 8.02
CA THR A 224 -1.06 -7.40 8.14
C THR A 224 -0.37 -8.47 7.30
N ASN A 225 0.83 -8.17 6.81
CA ASN A 225 1.69 -9.15 6.17
C ASN A 225 2.59 -9.84 7.21
N ASN A 226 2.65 -11.17 7.24
CA ASN A 226 3.48 -11.92 8.19
C ASN A 226 4.92 -12.13 7.70
N ASN A 227 5.22 -11.71 6.46
CA ASN A 227 6.52 -11.76 5.82
C ASN A 227 7.14 -13.17 5.81
N ASP A 228 6.33 -14.17 5.51
CA ASP A 228 6.80 -15.54 5.33
C ASP A 228 7.71 -15.63 4.10
N ALA A 229 8.69 -16.55 4.15
CA ALA A 229 9.59 -16.79 3.03
C ALA A 229 8.80 -17.11 1.73
N GLY A 230 9.22 -16.52 0.62
CA GLY A 230 8.50 -16.56 -0.66
C GLY A 230 9.37 -16.07 -1.81
N THR A 231 8.77 -15.73 -2.94
CA THR A 231 9.51 -15.32 -4.16
C THR A 231 10.47 -14.13 -3.93
N HIS A 232 10.13 -13.25 -2.98
CA HIS A 232 10.90 -12.05 -2.65
C HIS A 232 11.71 -12.13 -1.34
N VAL A 233 11.41 -13.09 -0.45
CA VAL A 233 12.02 -13.23 0.87
C VAL A 233 12.80 -14.55 0.94
N LYS A 234 14.12 -14.47 0.79
CA LYS A 234 15.03 -15.64 0.75
C LYS A 234 15.67 -16.00 2.09
N THR A 235 15.36 -15.29 3.17
CA THR A 235 15.99 -15.49 4.48
C THR A 235 15.02 -16.11 5.49
N LEU A 236 15.51 -17.10 6.25
CA LEU A 236 14.86 -17.67 7.43
C LEU A 236 14.83 -16.68 8.63
N ASP A 237 15.37 -15.47 8.46
CA ASP A 237 15.35 -14.41 9.47
C ASP A 237 13.92 -13.87 9.61
N ILE A 238 13.37 -13.88 10.83
CA ILE A 238 12.13 -13.16 11.15
C ILE A 238 12.35 -11.69 10.81
N ASN A 239 11.70 -11.21 9.76
CA ASN A 239 11.71 -9.81 9.37
C ASN A 239 10.31 -9.24 9.62
N ASN A 240 10.24 -8.29 10.55
CA ASN A 240 9.00 -7.66 11.01
C ASN A 240 8.70 -6.32 10.28
N SER A 241 9.33 -6.07 9.14
CA SER A 241 9.29 -4.74 8.49
C SER A 241 7.97 -4.44 7.79
N TYR A 242 7.13 -5.44 7.56
CA TYR A 242 5.86 -5.28 6.81
C TYR A 242 4.63 -5.46 7.69
N GLN A 243 4.83 -5.83 8.94
CA GLN A 243 3.80 -5.90 9.96
C GLN A 243 3.41 -4.49 10.38
N VAL A 244 2.11 -4.26 10.53
CA VAL A 244 1.54 -2.96 10.88
C VAL A 244 0.58 -3.08 12.05
N GLU A 245 0.29 -1.95 12.68
CA GLU A 245 -0.77 -1.89 13.69
C GLU A 245 -2.12 -2.23 13.05
N MET A 246 -2.87 -3.13 13.69
CA MET A 246 -4.20 -3.54 13.24
C MET A 246 -5.28 -3.07 14.22
N LEU A 247 -6.43 -2.66 13.67
CA LEU A 247 -7.64 -2.45 14.44
C LEU A 247 -8.08 -3.76 15.11
N TYR A 248 -8.25 -3.79 16.43
CA TYR A 248 -8.69 -4.96 17.21
C TYR A 248 -9.95 -4.68 18.05
N GLY A 249 -10.74 -3.69 17.65
CA GLY A 249 -12.00 -3.33 18.29
C GLY A 249 -13.08 -3.00 17.27
N SER A 250 -14.34 -3.14 17.68
CA SER A 250 -15.49 -2.66 16.90
C SER A 250 -15.43 -1.14 16.74
N ARG A 251 -15.91 -0.65 15.61
CA ARG A 251 -15.87 0.77 15.26
C ARG A 251 -17.15 1.15 14.49
N VAL A 252 -17.66 2.33 14.78
CA VAL A 252 -18.63 3.01 13.92
C VAL A 252 -17.85 3.87 12.94
N TYR A 253 -17.93 3.55 11.65
CA TYR A 253 -17.06 4.16 10.66
C TYR A 253 -17.52 5.56 10.23
N GLN A 254 -16.60 6.50 10.20
CA GLN A 254 -16.74 7.83 9.59
C GLN A 254 -16.05 7.82 8.22
N MET A 255 -16.83 7.50 7.19
CA MET A 255 -16.39 7.41 5.80
C MET A 255 -17.23 8.39 4.95
N PRO A 256 -16.76 9.62 4.72
CA PRO A 256 -17.47 10.56 3.86
C PRO A 256 -17.27 10.20 2.38
N LYS A 257 -18.02 10.86 1.49
CA LYS A 257 -17.80 10.76 0.04
C LYS A 257 -16.37 11.15 -0.34
N PHE A 258 -15.92 10.65 -1.51
CA PHE A 258 -14.55 10.80 -2.00
C PHE A 258 -14.05 12.26 -2.02
N ASP A 259 -14.90 13.23 -2.36
CA ASP A 259 -14.56 14.65 -2.45
C ASP A 259 -14.12 15.28 -1.11
N LYS A 260 -14.41 14.61 0.02
CA LYS A 260 -14.01 15.05 1.37
C LYS A 260 -12.74 14.37 1.88
N LEU A 261 -12.22 13.38 1.16
CA LEU A 261 -11.03 12.65 1.58
C LEU A 261 -9.76 13.46 1.33
N LEU A 262 -8.80 13.32 2.24
CA LEU A 262 -7.44 13.76 1.97
C LEU A 262 -6.86 12.86 0.88
N ARG A 263 -6.21 13.49 -0.11
CA ARG A 263 -5.65 12.82 -1.28
C ARG A 263 -4.13 12.86 -1.25
N TYR A 264 -3.53 11.70 -1.50
CA TYR A 264 -2.09 11.50 -1.57
C TYR A 264 -1.72 10.95 -2.94
N ASP A 265 -0.70 11.52 -3.55
CA ASP A 265 -0.14 11.00 -4.81
C ASP A 265 0.73 9.76 -4.58
N THR A 266 1.22 9.11 -5.64
CA THR A 266 2.06 7.88 -5.55
C THR A 266 3.32 8.02 -4.69
N TYR A 267 3.83 9.24 -4.50
CA TYR A 267 4.99 9.55 -3.65
C TYR A 267 4.60 9.79 -2.18
N ALA A 268 3.36 9.47 -1.81
CA ALA A 268 2.75 9.71 -0.50
C ALA A 268 2.77 11.19 -0.10
N GLN A 269 2.62 12.11 -1.06
CA GLN A 269 2.58 13.54 -0.79
C GLN A 269 1.14 14.03 -0.73
N PHE A 270 0.79 14.81 0.30
CA PHE A 270 -0.55 15.38 0.44
C PHE A 270 -0.80 16.42 -0.66
N GLU A 271 -1.71 16.12 -1.58
CA GLU A 271 -1.98 16.97 -2.74
C GLU A 271 -2.55 18.35 -2.36
N GLY A 272 -3.23 18.45 -1.21
CA GLY A 272 -3.82 19.72 -0.75
C GLY A 272 -2.79 20.81 -0.44
N LEU A 273 -1.50 20.47 -0.33
CA LEU A 273 -0.45 21.49 -0.19
C LEU A 273 -0.30 22.38 -1.43
N LYS A 274 -0.76 21.93 -2.61
CA LYS A 274 -0.76 22.76 -3.84
C LYS A 274 -1.58 24.03 -3.64
N ASP A 275 -2.77 23.88 -3.07
CA ASP A 275 -3.69 24.98 -2.78
C ASP A 275 -3.13 25.89 -1.68
N ILE A 276 -2.54 25.30 -0.63
CA ILE A 276 -1.93 26.03 0.50
C ILE A 276 -0.75 26.89 0.06
N CYS A 277 0.09 26.38 -0.85
CA CYS A 277 1.19 27.16 -1.43
C CYS A 277 0.72 28.20 -2.45
N GLY A 278 -0.53 28.14 -2.91
CA GLY A 278 -1.07 29.04 -3.92
C GLY A 278 -0.39 28.92 -5.29
N MET A 279 0.11 27.72 -5.63
CA MET A 279 0.87 27.47 -6.86
C MET A 279 0.27 26.29 -7.63
N ASN A 280 -0.07 26.53 -8.90
CA ASN A 280 -0.66 25.48 -9.75
C ASN A 280 0.39 24.53 -10.33
N ASP A 281 1.60 25.03 -10.61
CA ASP A 281 2.71 24.26 -11.19
C ASP A 281 3.75 23.90 -10.12
N ILE A 282 3.34 23.11 -9.13
CA ILE A 282 4.16 22.73 -7.97
C ILE A 282 4.25 21.22 -7.80
N ALA A 283 5.48 20.73 -7.61
CA ALA A 283 5.78 19.41 -7.11
C ALA A 283 5.98 19.45 -5.59
N ILE A 284 5.52 18.40 -4.91
CA ILE A 284 5.71 18.24 -3.46
C ILE A 284 6.65 17.06 -3.26
N ASP A 285 7.68 17.22 -2.42
CA ASP A 285 8.70 16.22 -2.12
C ASP A 285 9.19 16.38 -0.67
N LEU A 286 8.28 16.22 0.28
CA LEU A 286 8.59 16.31 1.72
C LEU A 286 9.37 15.09 2.23
N TYR A 287 9.52 14.04 1.41
CA TYR A 287 10.31 12.84 1.70
C TYR A 287 11.66 12.80 0.97
N GLY A 288 11.96 13.81 0.15
CA GLY A 288 13.25 13.99 -0.54
C GLY A 288 13.59 12.92 -1.58
N ASN A 289 12.61 12.12 -2.01
CA ASN A 289 12.79 10.96 -2.87
C ASN A 289 11.88 10.95 -4.10
N ARG A 290 11.18 12.05 -4.41
CA ARG A 290 10.54 12.21 -5.72
C ARG A 290 11.60 12.22 -6.82
N GLU A 291 11.42 11.34 -7.80
CA GLU A 291 12.37 11.16 -8.90
C GLU A 291 12.09 12.10 -10.08
N ASN A 292 10.82 12.32 -10.43
CA ASN A 292 10.44 13.18 -11.54
C ASN A 292 9.97 14.54 -11.00
N ILE A 293 10.73 15.60 -11.30
CA ILE A 293 10.38 16.99 -10.97
C ILE A 293 10.44 17.77 -12.26
N VAL A 294 9.27 18.09 -12.82
CA VAL A 294 9.13 18.84 -14.08
C VAL A 294 8.49 20.21 -13.86
N GLN A 295 7.90 20.40 -12.68
CA GLN A 295 7.18 21.60 -12.28
C GLN A 295 8.14 22.76 -11.98
N ARG A 296 7.70 23.98 -12.26
CA ARG A 296 8.45 25.20 -11.92
C ARG A 296 8.67 25.35 -10.42
N TYR A 297 7.68 25.02 -9.61
CA TYR A 297 7.80 25.16 -8.16
C TYR A 297 8.04 23.80 -7.52
N LEU A 298 8.86 23.77 -6.47
CA LEU A 298 9.15 22.56 -5.72
C LEU A 298 9.12 22.85 -4.22
N LEU A 299 8.23 22.18 -3.51
CA LEU A 299 8.23 22.15 -2.04
C LEU A 299 8.97 20.90 -1.57
N SER A 300 10.18 21.06 -1.04
CA SER A 300 11.04 19.91 -0.72
C SER A 300 11.92 20.13 0.52
N ILE A 301 12.34 19.02 1.12
CA ILE A 301 13.39 19.01 2.16
C ILE A 301 14.81 18.99 1.57
N ARG A 302 14.95 18.83 0.25
CA ARG A 302 16.24 18.76 -0.43
C ARG A 302 16.89 20.13 -0.45
N HIS A 303 18.19 20.17 -0.16
CA HIS A 303 19.01 21.36 -0.33
C HIS A 303 19.39 21.52 -1.82
N LEU A 304 18.83 22.54 -2.46
CA LEU A 304 19.02 22.81 -3.88
C LEU A 304 19.51 24.23 -4.13
N ASN A 305 20.17 24.45 -5.26
CA ASN A 305 20.66 25.76 -5.69
C ASN A 305 19.65 26.47 -6.60
N PHE A 306 18.45 26.69 -6.06
CA PHE A 306 17.38 27.45 -6.70
C PHE A 306 16.90 28.56 -5.77
N LYS A 307 16.29 29.61 -6.33
CA LYS A 307 15.71 30.70 -5.56
C LYS A 307 14.69 30.17 -4.56
N ILE A 308 14.93 30.43 -3.27
CA ILE A 308 13.99 30.10 -2.19
C ILE A 308 12.93 31.20 -2.13
N ILE A 309 11.68 30.83 -2.35
CA ILE A 309 10.52 31.73 -2.23
C ILE A 309 10.07 31.80 -0.77
N LYS A 310 10.05 30.65 -0.09
CA LYS A 310 9.59 30.51 1.29
C LYS A 310 10.24 29.27 1.91
N HIS A 311 10.35 29.25 3.23
CA HIS A 311 10.84 28.09 3.96
C HIS A 311 10.10 27.90 5.28
N TYR A 312 10.05 26.66 5.75
CA TYR A 312 9.34 26.22 6.94
C TYR A 312 10.25 25.36 7.82
N GLY A 313 10.02 25.41 9.12
CA GLY A 313 10.68 24.53 10.08
C GLY A 313 10.13 23.10 10.03
N ILE A 314 10.92 22.10 10.41
CA ILE A 314 10.42 20.73 10.64
C ILE A 314 10.19 20.53 12.15
N ARG A 315 9.00 20.91 12.64
CA ARG A 315 8.66 20.91 14.08
C ARG A 315 7.38 20.14 14.44
N LEU A 316 6.48 19.94 13.48
CA LEU A 316 5.17 19.28 13.66
C LEU A 316 5.08 17.96 12.88
N ARG A 317 4.15 17.11 13.31
CA ARG A 317 3.89 15.78 12.72
C ARG A 317 2.40 15.57 12.40
N PRO A 318 2.05 15.06 11.22
CA PRO A 318 2.97 14.67 10.14
C PRO A 318 3.59 15.89 9.46
N ILE A 319 4.57 15.68 8.57
CA ILE A 319 5.50 16.74 8.12
C ILE A 319 4.77 17.89 7.41
N GLU A 320 3.64 17.59 6.78
CA GLU A 320 2.74 18.53 6.10
C GLU A 320 2.18 19.60 7.04
N LEU A 321 2.02 19.32 8.34
CA LEU A 321 1.52 20.29 9.31
C LEU A 321 2.41 21.54 9.42
N ASN A 322 3.71 21.39 9.15
CA ASN A 322 4.63 22.52 9.15
C ASN A 322 4.31 23.53 8.05
N VAL A 323 3.85 23.05 6.91
CA VAL A 323 3.46 23.89 5.77
C VAL A 323 2.04 24.43 6.00
N LEU A 324 1.12 23.59 6.48
CA LEU A 324 -0.27 23.96 6.75
C LEU A 324 -0.41 25.07 7.80
N LEU A 325 0.45 25.04 8.83
CA LEU A 325 0.42 25.99 9.95
C LEU A 325 1.47 27.09 9.82
N ASP A 326 2.11 27.22 8.65
CA ASP A 326 3.13 28.21 8.34
C ASP A 326 4.23 28.31 9.41
N ILE A 327 4.78 27.16 9.80
CA ILE A 327 5.72 27.08 10.91
C ILE A 327 7.07 27.69 10.51
N PRO A 328 7.53 28.75 11.19
CA PRO A 328 8.80 29.39 10.85
C PRO A 328 9.98 28.48 11.19
N GLY A 329 11.02 28.52 10.34
CA GLY A 329 12.26 27.78 10.55
C GLY A 329 12.85 27.28 9.25
N ASN A 330 13.86 26.41 9.36
CA ASN A 330 14.54 25.80 8.24
C ASN A 330 14.22 24.30 8.16
N GLY A 331 14.31 23.73 6.96
CA GLY A 331 14.18 22.30 6.72
C GLY A 331 13.21 21.92 5.61
N ILE A 332 12.20 22.74 5.32
CA ILE A 332 11.33 22.60 4.15
C ILE A 332 11.43 23.88 3.34
N TYR A 333 11.68 23.79 2.04
CA TYR A 333 11.92 24.94 1.18
C TYR A 333 10.99 24.89 -0.03
N LEU A 334 10.40 26.04 -0.35
CA LEU A 334 9.65 26.27 -1.57
C LEU A 334 10.56 26.97 -2.58
N TYR A 335 10.96 26.27 -3.62
CA TYR A 335 11.88 26.73 -4.65
C TYR A 335 11.15 27.21 -5.92
N ASP A 336 11.72 28.21 -6.61
CA ASP A 336 11.49 28.47 -8.04
C ASP A 336 12.61 27.81 -8.86
N THR A 337 12.34 26.66 -9.47
CA THR A 337 13.34 25.84 -10.17
C THR A 337 13.84 26.46 -11.47
N GLN A 338 13.23 27.56 -11.93
CA GLN A 338 13.70 28.32 -13.10
C GLN A 338 14.78 29.34 -12.77
N ASN A 339 14.99 29.66 -11.48
CA ASN A 339 15.94 30.67 -11.03
C ASN A 339 17.04 30.00 -10.21
N ILE A 340 18.24 29.87 -10.77
CA ILE A 340 19.40 29.30 -10.07
C ILE A 340 19.95 30.33 -9.07
N GLU A 341 20.13 29.91 -7.82
CA GLU A 341 20.69 30.75 -6.75
C GLU A 341 21.52 29.88 -5.81
N HIS A 342 22.70 30.34 -5.41
CA HIS A 342 23.55 29.59 -4.49
C HIS A 342 23.05 29.79 -3.05
N ASN A 343 22.55 28.72 -2.44
CA ASN A 343 22.02 28.77 -1.08
C ASN A 343 23.06 28.29 -0.06
N HIS A 344 23.13 28.99 1.07
CA HIS A 344 23.90 28.57 2.24
C HIS A 344 22.94 28.03 3.30
N PHE A 345 22.89 26.70 3.43
CA PHE A 345 22.06 26.03 4.43
C PHE A 345 22.80 25.92 5.76
N VAL A 346 22.18 26.40 6.83
CA VAL A 346 22.75 26.38 8.19
C VAL A 346 22.74 24.97 8.78
N GLU A 347 21.63 24.25 8.58
CA GLU A 347 21.43 22.89 9.07
C GLU A 347 21.67 21.89 7.94
N ASN A 348 22.01 20.64 8.27
CA ASN A 348 22.15 19.57 7.29
C ASN A 348 20.80 18.85 7.11
N ALA A 349 20.36 18.64 5.86
CA ALA A 349 19.06 18.01 5.55
C ALA A 349 18.93 16.59 6.10
N GLN A 350 20.03 15.83 6.13
CA GLN A 350 20.06 14.49 6.70
C GLN A 350 19.95 14.55 8.22
N THR A 351 20.69 15.44 8.88
CA THR A 351 20.60 15.62 10.34
C THR A 351 19.19 16.01 10.78
N LEU A 352 18.53 16.91 10.05
CA LEU A 352 17.13 17.28 10.33
C LEU A 352 16.17 16.09 10.21
N GLN A 353 16.37 15.24 9.20
CA GLN A 353 15.58 14.01 9.05
C GLN A 353 15.89 13.00 10.15
N GLU A 354 17.14 12.86 10.56
CA GLU A 354 17.55 11.98 11.67
C GLU A 354 16.85 12.42 12.97
N ASP A 355 16.95 13.70 13.33
CA ASP A 355 16.31 14.26 14.52
C ASP A 355 14.77 14.12 14.45
N TYR A 356 14.19 14.35 13.27
CA TYR A 356 12.76 14.18 13.07
C TYR A 356 12.33 12.71 13.15
N TYR A 357 12.91 11.78 12.42
CA TYR A 357 12.37 10.42 12.39
C TYR A 357 12.83 9.55 13.56
N LEU A 358 14.06 9.73 14.06
CA LEU A 358 14.58 8.95 15.17
C LEU A 358 14.05 9.45 16.51
N ARG A 359 13.78 10.75 16.70
CA ARG A 359 13.39 11.28 18.02
C ARG A 359 14.42 10.83 19.07
N ASP A 360 13.99 10.42 20.26
CA ASP A 360 14.83 9.80 21.29
C ASP A 360 15.07 8.28 21.08
N PHE A 361 15.21 7.81 19.83
CA PHE A 361 15.44 6.38 19.55
C PHE A 361 16.70 5.87 20.25
N SER A 362 16.63 4.67 20.84
CA SER A 362 17.72 4.12 21.64
C SER A 362 19.03 3.99 20.83
N PRO A 363 20.09 4.75 21.21
CA PRO A 363 21.38 4.66 20.51
C PRO A 363 21.99 3.25 20.61
N ARG A 364 21.72 2.54 21.71
CA ARG A 364 22.18 1.15 21.90
C ARG A 364 21.57 0.20 20.86
N LEU A 365 20.28 0.36 20.55
CA LEU A 365 19.61 -0.44 19.53
C LEU A 365 20.13 -0.11 18.13
N LEU A 366 20.35 1.18 17.84
CA LEU A 366 20.91 1.64 16.57
C LEU A 366 22.31 1.04 16.34
N LEU A 367 23.22 1.21 17.30
CA LEU A 367 24.58 0.66 17.24
C LEU A 367 24.58 -0.87 17.09
N SER A 368 23.72 -1.57 17.83
CA SER A 368 23.58 -3.03 17.73
C SER A 368 23.09 -3.47 16.34
N LYS A 369 22.09 -2.78 15.77
CA LYS A 369 21.60 -3.05 14.41
C LYS A 369 22.67 -2.77 13.36
N THR A 370 23.36 -1.64 13.46
CA THR A 370 24.46 -1.26 12.55
C THR A 370 25.59 -2.28 12.58
N LYS A 371 26.04 -2.69 13.77
CA LYS A 371 27.08 -3.72 13.93
C LYS A 371 26.67 -5.06 13.27
N ARG A 372 25.43 -5.50 13.48
CA ARG A 372 24.91 -6.73 12.85
C ARG A 372 24.89 -6.63 11.33
N ASN A 373 24.45 -5.49 10.79
CA ASN A 373 24.41 -5.27 9.33
C ASN A 373 25.81 -5.26 8.71
N ILE A 374 26.79 -4.60 9.35
CA ILE A 374 28.19 -4.60 8.90
C ILE A 374 28.74 -6.04 8.88
N ILE A 375 28.56 -6.80 9.97
CA ILE A 375 29.02 -8.20 10.04
C ILE A 375 28.34 -9.05 8.95
N LYS A 376 27.03 -8.89 8.73
CA LYS A 376 26.29 -9.60 7.69
C LYS A 376 26.85 -9.29 6.30
N HIS A 377 27.14 -8.02 6.02
CA HIS A 377 27.72 -7.58 4.74
C HIS A 377 29.12 -8.14 4.52
N ILE A 378 29.99 -8.08 5.54
CA ILE A 378 31.34 -8.66 5.48
C ILE A 378 31.28 -10.17 5.22
N LYS A 379 30.41 -10.91 5.92
CA LYS A 379 30.21 -12.35 5.69
C LYS A 379 29.74 -12.67 4.28
N GLN A 380 28.83 -11.86 3.73
CA GLN A 380 28.35 -12.03 2.35
C GLN A 380 29.44 -11.73 1.33
N TRP A 381 30.25 -10.71 1.56
CA TRP A 381 31.38 -10.36 0.72
C TRP A 381 32.44 -11.47 0.73
N LEU A 382 32.81 -11.97 1.91
CA LEU A 382 33.77 -13.08 2.06
C LEU A 382 33.30 -14.39 1.40
N ARG A 383 32.00 -14.64 1.28
CA ARG A 383 31.46 -15.83 0.58
C ARG A 383 31.52 -15.74 -0.94
N LYS A 384 31.83 -14.56 -1.50
CA LYS A 384 32.01 -14.37 -2.95
C LYS A 384 33.44 -14.63 -3.41
N PHE A 385 34.36 -14.80 -2.47
CA PHE A 385 35.74 -15.25 -2.65
C PHE A 385 35.86 -16.67 -2.08
#